data_AF-A0A973NP21-F1
#
_entry.id   AF-A0A973NP21-F1
#
_cell.length_a   1.000
_cell.length_b   1.000
_cell.length_c   1.000
_cell.angle_alpha   90.00
_cell.angle_beta   90.00
_cell.angle_gamma   90.00
#
_symmetry.space_group_name_H-M   'P 1'
#
loop_
_entity.id
_entity.type
_entity.pdbx_description
1 polymer ?
#
loop_
_entity_poly.entity_id
_entity_poly.type
_entity_poly.pdbx_seq_one_letter_code
_entity_poly.pdbx_strand_id
1 'polypeptide(L)'
;MIILLAASAITLTASQASIAGPTDKFRGCLREAVKKATTDKVTGDGIETYLKTTCGAEMSTLKGAVITFRTKNGMSHKAAADDAEMTVEDYVGTQADNYKFMANMDKAAVAPQKPAVTPAVTPAAAPARPPAQPPKP
;
A
#
# COMPACT_ATOMS: atom_id res chain seq x y z
N MET A 1 -35.93 12.51 -3.34
CA MET A 1 -35.14 13.15 -4.42
C MET A 1 -33.73 12.57 -4.36
N ILE A 2 -33.45 11.61 -5.23
CA ILE A 2 -32.20 10.83 -5.31
C ILE A 2 -31.47 11.28 -6.58
N ILE A 3 -31.11 12.56 -6.66
CA ILE A 3 -30.42 13.13 -7.82
C ILE A 3 -29.46 14.19 -7.29
N LEU A 4 -28.28 13.79 -6.79
CA LEU A 4 -27.14 14.69 -6.53
C LEU A 4 -25.84 13.96 -6.15
N LEU A 5 -25.72 12.64 -6.38
CA LEU A 5 -24.53 11.85 -6.03
C LEU A 5 -23.55 11.59 -7.21
N ALA A 6 -23.76 12.21 -8.38
CA ALA A 6 -22.98 11.92 -9.59
C ALA A 6 -22.17 13.12 -10.12
N ALA A 7 -22.08 14.24 -9.39
CA ALA A 7 -21.34 15.43 -9.82
C ALA A 7 -19.92 15.56 -9.21
N SER A 8 -19.56 14.71 -8.26
CA SER A 8 -18.33 14.89 -7.47
C SER A 8 -17.06 14.24 -8.06
N ALA A 9 -17.17 13.55 -9.21
CA ALA A 9 -16.05 12.76 -9.76
C ALA A 9 -15.25 13.46 -10.88
N ILE A 10 -15.70 14.61 -11.39
CA ILE A 10 -15.11 15.20 -12.63
C ILE A 10 -14.10 16.32 -12.35
N THR A 11 -13.98 16.83 -11.12
CA THR A 11 -13.02 17.91 -10.79
C THR A 11 -11.65 17.43 -10.30
N LEU A 12 -11.46 16.13 -10.03
CA LEU A 12 -10.19 15.62 -9.50
C LEU A 12 -9.06 15.56 -10.53
N THR A 13 -9.34 15.38 -11.82
CA THR A 13 -8.29 15.10 -12.82
C THR A 13 -7.59 16.36 -13.35
N ALA A 14 -8.27 17.50 -13.43
CA ALA A 14 -7.70 18.73 -13.97
C ALA A 14 -6.88 19.54 -12.95
N SER A 15 -7.01 19.23 -11.65
CA SER A 15 -6.49 20.10 -10.58
C SER A 15 -5.41 19.47 -9.70
N GLN A 16 -4.94 18.27 -10.04
CA GLN A 16 -3.85 17.63 -9.30
C GLN A 16 -2.52 18.38 -9.45
N ALA A 17 -2.35 19.22 -10.49
CA ALA A 17 -1.11 19.95 -10.71
C ALA A 17 -0.69 20.85 -9.52
N SER A 18 -1.65 21.46 -8.82
CA SER A 18 -1.38 22.32 -7.66
C SER A 18 -0.99 21.58 -6.38
N ILE A 19 -1.31 20.28 -6.28
CA ILE A 19 -0.97 19.45 -5.11
C ILE A 19 0.12 18.44 -5.46
N ALA A 20 0.35 18.13 -6.74
CA ALA A 20 1.33 17.15 -7.19
C ALA A 20 2.73 17.41 -6.64
N GLY A 21 3.22 18.65 -6.72
CA GLY A 21 4.53 19.02 -6.15
C GLY A 21 4.65 18.71 -4.65
N PRO A 22 3.78 19.26 -3.79
CA PRO A 22 3.73 18.92 -2.37
C PRO A 22 3.56 17.42 -2.08
N THR A 23 2.69 16.73 -2.82
CA THR A 23 2.47 15.28 -2.69
C THR A 23 3.73 14.49 -3.01
N ASP A 24 4.42 14.82 -4.11
CA ASP A 24 5.63 14.13 -4.55
C ASP A 24 6.78 14.35 -3.57
N LYS A 25 6.90 15.56 -3.01
CA LYS A 25 7.85 15.86 -1.94
C LYS A 25 7.57 15.04 -0.68
N PHE A 26 6.31 14.98 -0.26
CA PHE A 26 5.92 14.19 0.90
C PHE A 26 6.16 12.70 0.70
N ARG A 27 5.74 12.13 -0.43
CA ARG A 27 6.00 10.72 -0.79
C ARG A 27 7.49 10.43 -0.96
N GLY A 28 8.26 11.39 -1.45
CA GLY A 28 9.72 11.34 -1.49
C GLY A 28 10.31 11.22 -0.09
N CYS A 29 9.90 12.11 0.82
CA CYS A 29 10.34 12.07 2.21
C CYS A 29 9.98 10.74 2.88
N LEU A 30 8.74 10.27 2.74
CA LEU A 30 8.31 9.01 3.36
C LEU A 30 9.17 7.83 2.90
N ARG A 31 9.50 7.74 1.60
CA ARG A 31 10.37 6.67 1.07
C ARG A 31 11.78 6.73 1.67
N GLU A 32 12.37 7.93 1.76
CA GLU A 32 13.69 8.10 2.36
C GLU A 32 13.67 7.82 3.88
N ALA A 33 12.61 8.25 4.57
CA ALA A 33 12.41 7.98 5.98
C ALA A 33 12.24 6.47 6.24
N VAL A 34 11.51 5.74 5.41
CA VAL A 34 11.41 4.27 5.51
C VAL A 34 12.79 3.61 5.37
N LYS A 35 13.61 4.02 4.39
CA LYS A 35 14.98 3.49 4.23
C LYS A 35 15.86 3.75 5.45
N LYS A 36 15.77 4.97 6.01
CA LYS A 36 16.47 5.32 7.26
C LYS A 36 15.94 4.51 8.43
N ALA A 37 14.63 4.33 8.55
CA ALA A 37 14.00 3.54 9.59
C ALA A 37 14.49 2.08 9.59
N THR A 38 14.70 1.47 8.41
CA THR A 38 15.32 0.14 8.30
C THR A 38 16.76 0.13 8.86
N THR A 39 17.54 1.17 8.55
CA THR A 39 18.93 1.31 9.02
C THR A 39 19.00 1.55 10.53
N ASP A 40 18.10 2.39 11.04
CA ASP A 40 17.95 2.76 12.44
C ASP A 40 17.25 1.65 13.26
N LYS A 41 16.80 0.58 12.60
CA LYS A 41 16.06 -0.55 13.19
C LYS A 41 14.82 -0.11 13.96
N VAL A 42 14.09 0.85 13.41
CA VAL A 42 12.81 1.32 13.96
C VAL A 42 11.83 0.14 13.97
N THR A 43 11.17 -0.08 15.11
CA THR A 43 10.18 -1.14 15.24
C THR A 43 8.93 -0.82 14.44
N GLY A 44 8.18 -1.86 14.05
CA GLY A 44 6.92 -1.69 13.33
C GLY A 44 5.90 -0.82 14.07
N ASP A 45 5.89 -0.86 15.41
CA ASP A 45 5.00 -0.04 16.24
C ASP A 45 5.41 1.44 16.29
N GLY A 46 6.70 1.74 16.10
CA GLY A 46 7.25 3.10 16.13
C GLY A 46 7.30 3.80 14.77
N ILE A 47 7.07 3.07 13.67
CA ILE A 47 7.31 3.59 12.32
C ILE A 47 6.40 4.78 11.97
N GLU A 48 5.13 4.76 12.36
CA GLU A 48 4.20 5.85 12.04
C GLU A 48 4.65 7.16 12.69
N THR A 49 5.02 7.11 13.97
CA THR A 49 5.56 8.25 14.70
C THR A 49 6.87 8.72 14.08
N TYR A 50 7.75 7.79 13.67
CA TYR A 50 9.00 8.11 12.99
C TYR A 50 8.76 8.85 11.67
N LEU A 51 7.85 8.36 10.83
CA LEU A 51 7.49 8.96 9.54
C LEU A 51 6.89 10.36 9.73
N LYS A 52 5.94 10.52 10.66
CA LYS A 52 5.31 11.81 10.97
C LYS A 52 6.34 12.84 11.50
N THR A 53 7.27 12.40 12.34
CA THR A 53 8.32 13.28 12.90
C THR A 53 9.34 13.68 11.84
N THR A 54 9.77 12.72 11.01
CA THR A 54 10.81 12.95 9.99
C THR A 54 10.30 13.80 8.84
N CYS A 55 9.05 13.59 8.41
CA CYS A 55 8.44 14.26 7.27
C CYS A 55 7.44 15.35 7.65
N GLY A 56 7.53 15.90 8.87
CA GLY A 56 6.56 16.85 9.42
C GLY A 56 6.46 18.17 8.63
N ALA A 57 7.55 18.62 8.01
CA ALA A 57 7.58 19.82 7.18
C ALA A 57 6.81 19.62 5.86
N GLU A 58 7.08 18.53 5.16
CA GLU A 58 6.42 18.15 3.91
C GLU A 58 4.95 17.80 4.15
N MET A 59 4.64 17.16 5.28
CA MET A 59 3.28 16.89 5.74
C MET A 59 2.50 18.20 5.90
N SER A 60 3.07 19.18 6.59
CA SER A 60 2.43 20.49 6.80
C SER A 60 2.23 21.23 5.47
N THR A 61 3.20 21.13 4.57
CA THR A 61 3.14 21.72 3.23
C THR A 61 2.02 21.09 2.38
N LEU A 62 1.93 19.75 2.38
CA LEU A 62 0.86 19.03 1.70
C LEU A 62 -0.51 19.39 2.29
N LYS A 63 -0.64 19.39 3.62
CA LYS A 63 -1.89 19.74 4.30
C LYS A 63 -2.36 21.14 3.90
N GLY A 64 -1.46 22.13 3.93
CA GLY A 64 -1.77 23.50 3.50
C GLY A 64 -2.19 23.58 2.02
N ALA A 65 -1.51 22.84 1.14
CA ALA A 65 -1.86 22.77 -0.28
C ALA A 65 -3.25 22.15 -0.52
N VAL A 66 -3.58 21.04 0.17
CA VAL A 66 -4.89 20.39 0.09
C VAL A 66 -5.98 21.30 0.62
N ILE A 67 -5.78 21.96 1.77
CA ILE A 67 -6.75 22.91 2.33
C ILE A 67 -7.01 24.05 1.35
N THR A 68 -5.94 24.67 0.84
CA THR A 68 -6.04 25.79 -0.12
C THR A 68 -6.75 25.35 -1.39
N PHE A 69 -6.43 24.17 -1.90
CA PHE A 69 -7.07 23.62 -3.08
C PHE A 69 -8.57 23.41 -2.84
N ARG A 70 -8.95 22.71 -1.76
CA ARG A 70 -10.35 22.38 -1.49
C ARG A 70 -11.20 23.59 -1.17
N THR A 71 -10.66 24.56 -0.43
CA THR A 71 -11.35 25.82 -0.15
C THR A 71 -11.58 26.64 -1.42
N LYS A 72 -10.59 26.70 -2.34
CA LYS A 72 -10.77 27.30 -3.67
C LYS A 72 -11.82 26.61 -4.54
N ASN A 73 -12.14 25.34 -4.25
CA ASN A 73 -13.15 24.55 -4.93
C ASN A 73 -14.49 24.49 -4.17
N GLY A 74 -14.72 25.41 -3.23
CA GLY A 74 -16.03 25.57 -2.56
C GLY A 74 -16.23 24.71 -1.32
N MET A 75 -15.22 23.99 -0.85
CA MET A 75 -15.28 23.28 0.42
C MET A 75 -15.10 24.25 1.61
N SER A 76 -15.81 24.01 2.71
CA SER A 76 -15.57 24.78 3.94
C SER A 76 -14.15 24.53 4.46
N HIS A 77 -13.54 25.53 5.11
CA HIS A 77 -12.20 25.37 5.67
C HIS A 77 -12.09 24.17 6.62
N LYS A 78 -13.13 23.93 7.43
CA LYS A 78 -13.17 22.77 8.32
C LYS A 78 -13.16 21.45 7.55
N ALA A 79 -14.06 21.27 6.58
CA ALA A 79 -14.09 20.03 5.80
C ALA A 79 -12.80 19.84 4.98
N ALA A 80 -12.20 20.93 4.50
CA ALA A 80 -10.92 20.90 3.80
C ALA A 80 -9.75 20.49 4.72
N ALA A 81 -9.77 20.93 5.97
CA ALA A 81 -8.77 20.54 6.97
C ALA A 81 -8.92 19.07 7.37
N ASP A 82 -10.14 18.62 7.64
CA ASP A 82 -10.43 17.22 7.98
C ASP A 82 -10.01 16.29 6.82
N ASP A 83 -10.26 16.68 5.56
CA ASP A 83 -9.81 15.93 4.40
C ASP A 83 -8.27 15.93 4.22
N ALA A 84 -7.63 17.07 4.44
CA ALA A 84 -6.18 17.17 4.35
C ALA A 84 -5.48 16.31 5.41
N GLU A 85 -6.08 16.15 6.59
CA GLU A 85 -5.62 15.20 7.62
C GLU A 85 -5.76 13.76 7.14
N MET A 86 -6.94 13.35 6.67
CA MET A 86 -7.15 12.00 6.12
C MET A 86 -6.20 11.68 4.96
N THR A 87 -5.92 12.66 4.10
CA THR A 87 -4.98 12.51 2.98
C THR A 87 -3.57 12.20 3.47
N VAL A 88 -3.09 12.94 4.47
CA VAL A 88 -1.76 12.71 5.06
C VAL A 88 -1.71 11.35 5.76
N GLU A 89 -2.76 11.03 6.53
CA GLU A 89 -2.83 9.77 7.27
C GLU A 89 -2.82 8.56 6.35
N ASP A 90 -3.52 8.61 5.21
CA ASP A 90 -3.51 7.55 4.20
C ASP A 90 -2.09 7.29 3.65
N TYR A 91 -1.36 8.37 3.30
CA TYR A 91 0.01 8.25 2.84
C TYR A 91 0.95 7.67 3.89
N VAL A 92 0.86 8.14 5.14
CA VAL A 92 1.69 7.63 6.25
C VAL A 92 1.34 6.18 6.55
N GLY A 93 0.05 5.86 6.70
CA GLY A 93 -0.47 4.53 7.01
C GLY A 93 -0.06 3.52 5.96
N THR A 94 -0.24 3.86 4.67
CA THR A 94 0.21 3.01 3.56
C THR A 94 1.70 2.68 3.65
N GLN A 95 2.55 3.66 3.93
CA GLN A 95 4.00 3.43 4.03
C GLN A 95 4.38 2.64 5.28
N ALA A 96 3.74 2.94 6.42
CA ALA A 96 3.92 2.21 7.66
C ALA A 96 3.52 0.73 7.53
N ASP A 97 2.40 0.45 6.90
CA ASP A 97 1.91 -0.91 6.70
C ASP A 97 2.79 -1.69 5.74
N ASN A 98 3.27 -1.07 4.66
CA ASN A 98 4.27 -1.67 3.77
C ASN A 98 5.57 -2.00 4.54
N TYR A 99 6.04 -1.10 5.40
CA TYR A 99 7.22 -1.34 6.24
C TYR A 99 7.02 -2.51 7.21
N LYS A 100 5.89 -2.52 7.93
CA LYS A 100 5.53 -3.61 8.86
C LYS A 100 5.44 -4.95 8.12
N PHE A 101 4.83 -4.97 6.93
CA PHE A 101 4.73 -6.16 6.09
C PHE A 101 6.10 -6.69 5.67
N MET A 102 6.98 -5.83 5.17
CA MET A 102 8.34 -6.21 4.77
C MET A 102 9.13 -6.74 5.97
N ALA A 103 9.09 -6.05 7.11
CA ALA A 103 9.76 -6.48 8.33
C ALA A 103 9.26 -7.85 8.85
N ASN A 104 7.98 -8.16 8.67
CA ASN A 104 7.41 -9.46 9.01
C ASN A 104 7.81 -10.57 8.01
N MET A 105 7.91 -10.24 6.72
CA MET A 105 8.39 -11.17 5.70
C MET A 105 9.87 -11.54 5.89
N ASP A 106 10.72 -10.58 6.24
CA ASP A 106 12.13 -10.83 6.56
C ASP A 106 12.27 -11.76 7.78
N LYS A 107 11.41 -11.59 8.80
CA LYS A 107 11.36 -12.52 9.95
C LYS A 107 10.92 -13.93 9.54
N ALA A 108 9.97 -14.06 8.62
CA ALA A 108 9.49 -15.35 8.12
C ALA A 108 10.53 -16.06 7.23
N ALA A 109 11.33 -15.32 6.46
CA ALA A 109 12.41 -15.86 5.64
C ALA A 109 13.59 -16.41 6.48
N VAL A 110 13.78 -15.90 7.70
CA VAL A 110 14.86 -16.31 8.63
C VAL A 110 14.41 -17.42 9.59
N ALA A 111 13.11 -17.71 9.67
CA ALA A 111 12.64 -18.88 10.42
C ALA A 111 13.16 -20.16 9.72
N PRO A 112 13.81 -21.09 10.44
CA PRO A 112 14.25 -22.35 9.84
C PRO A 112 13.02 -23.04 9.27
N GLN A 113 12.98 -23.19 7.94
CA GLN A 113 11.99 -24.00 7.29
C GLN A 113 12.10 -25.40 7.89
N LYS A 114 11.12 -25.76 8.73
CA LYS A 114 10.88 -27.18 9.01
C LYS A 114 10.68 -27.81 7.63
N PRO A 115 11.47 -28.82 7.22
CA PRO A 115 11.38 -29.38 5.89
C PRO A 115 9.93 -29.68 5.59
N ALA A 116 9.37 -28.98 4.60
CA ALA A 116 8.05 -29.28 4.12
C ALA A 116 8.09 -30.72 3.64
N VAL A 117 7.41 -31.62 4.36
CA VAL A 117 7.12 -32.95 3.86
C VAL A 117 6.27 -32.72 2.62
N THR A 118 6.90 -32.78 1.45
CA THR A 118 6.19 -32.88 0.17
C THR A 118 5.19 -34.02 0.32
N PRO A 119 3.88 -33.80 0.14
CA PRO A 119 2.96 -34.90 -0.03
C PRO A 119 3.46 -35.69 -1.23
N ALA A 120 3.88 -36.93 -1.00
CA ALA A 120 4.22 -37.84 -2.08
C ALA A 120 2.99 -37.93 -2.99
N VAL A 121 3.12 -37.40 -4.20
CA VAL A 121 2.13 -37.61 -5.25
C VAL A 121 2.21 -39.08 -5.59
N THR A 122 1.32 -39.88 -5.00
CA THR A 122 1.10 -41.27 -5.40
C THR A 122 0.78 -41.27 -6.89
N PRO A 123 1.58 -41.91 -7.76
CA PRO A 123 1.24 -41.99 -9.16
C PRO A 123 -0.07 -42.77 -9.31
N ALA A 124 -1.08 -42.11 -9.89
CA ALA A 124 -2.31 -42.77 -10.31
C ALA A 124 -1.94 -43.91 -11.27
N ALA A 125 -2.37 -45.13 -10.92
CA ALA A 125 -2.15 -46.32 -11.72
C ALA A 125 -2.68 -46.12 -13.13
N ALA A 126 -1.83 -46.36 -14.13
CA ALA A 126 -2.19 -46.33 -15.54
C ALA A 126 -3.33 -47.35 -15.83
N PRO A 127 -4.32 -47.00 -16.67
CA PRO A 127 -5.36 -47.94 -17.06
C PRO A 127 -4.75 -49.12 -17.85
N ALA A 128 -5.12 -50.33 -17.45
CA ALA A 128 -4.68 -51.58 -18.06
C ALA A 128 -5.05 -51.63 -19.55
N ARG A 129 -4.05 -51.90 -20.41
CA ARG A 129 -4.27 -52.19 -21.83
C ARG A 129 -4.97 -53.55 -21.98
N PRO A 130 -5.93 -53.72 -22.91
CA PRO A 130 -6.54 -55.02 -23.19
C PRO A 130 -5.50 -56.02 -23.74
N PRO A 131 -5.62 -57.32 -23.46
CA PRO A 131 -4.70 -58.32 -23.97
C PRO A 131 -4.82 -58.48 -25.49
N ALA A 132 -3.66 -58.57 -26.15
CA ALA A 132 -3.51 -58.83 -27.57
C ALA A 132 -4.10 -60.20 -27.94
N GLN A 133 -4.97 -60.22 -28.96
CA GLN A 133 -5.46 -61.45 -29.57
C GLN A 133 -4.36 -62.11 -30.42
N PRO A 134 -4.18 -63.44 -30.35
CA PRO A 134 -3.23 -64.15 -31.19
C PRO A 134 -3.71 -64.26 -32.66
N PRO A 135 -2.78 -64.34 -33.64
CA PRO A 135 -3.13 -64.43 -35.05
C PRO A 135 -3.76 -65.79 -35.39
N LYS A 136 -4.80 -65.74 -36.22
CA LYS A 136 -5.52 -66.92 -36.74
C LYS A 136 -4.81 -67.44 -38.00
N PRO A 137 -4.72 -68.77 -38.22
CA PRO A 137 -4.15 -69.36 -39.44
C PRO A 137 -5.02 -69.12 -40.69
#